data_AF-A0A7A6YPT7-F1
#
_entry.id   AF-A0A7A6YPT7-F1
#
_cell.length_a   1.000
_cell.length_b   1.000
_cell.length_c   1.000
_cell.angle_alpha   90.00
_cell.angle_beta   90.00
_cell.angle_gamma   90.00
#
_symmetry.space_group_name_H-M   'P 1'
#
loop_
_entity.id
_entity.type
_entity.pdbx_description
1 polymer ?
#
loop_
_entity_poly.entity_id
_entity_poly.type
_entity_poly.pdbx_seq_one_letter_code
_entity_poly.pdbx_strand_id
1 'polypeptide(L)'
;NPFLHDFARNPEFADSFVVKYPSILLSVSQMAEVGFILTIPFFLKRFGIKTVMMMSMVAWTLRFGFFAYGDPSPTGFILLLLSMIVYGCAFDFFNISGSVFVEQEVDSSIRASAQGLFMTMVNGVGAWVGSILSGMAVDYFSVDGVKDWQTIWLVFAGYALFLAVIFFFGFKYNHDPEKITHRSVTH
;
A
#
# COMPACT_ATOMS: atom_id res chain seq x y z
N ASN A 1 -15.78 -3.47 2.30
CA ASN A 1 -14.99 -2.22 2.30
C ASN A 1 -15.97 -1.05 2.47
N PRO A 2 -16.01 -0.37 3.65
CA PRO A 2 -17.06 0.61 3.98
C PRO A 2 -17.22 1.71 2.93
N PHE A 3 -16.12 2.15 2.32
CA PHE A 3 -16.10 3.13 1.22
C PHE A 3 -16.88 2.66 -0.01
N LEU A 4 -16.62 1.43 -0.48
CA LEU A 4 -17.34 0.85 -1.62
C LEU A 4 -18.81 0.56 -1.30
N HIS A 5 -19.13 0.25 -0.03
CA HIS A 5 -20.51 0.05 0.40
C HIS A 5 -21.29 1.35 0.62
N ASP A 6 -20.61 2.49 0.85
CA ASP A 6 -21.27 3.79 0.98
C ASP A 6 -21.75 4.31 -0.38
N PHE A 7 -21.03 4.00 -1.48
CA PHE A 7 -21.54 4.22 -2.83
C PHE A 7 -22.83 3.44 -3.12
N ALA A 8 -23.03 2.29 -2.47
CA ALA A 8 -24.24 1.50 -2.60
C ALA A 8 -25.46 2.14 -1.92
N ARG A 9 -25.28 3.19 -1.09
CA ARG A 9 -26.37 3.93 -0.46
C ARG A 9 -26.93 5.05 -1.34
N ASN A 10 -26.23 5.44 -2.39
CA ASN A 10 -26.72 6.45 -3.33
C ASN A 10 -27.52 5.75 -4.47
N PRO A 11 -28.82 6.01 -4.61
CA PRO A 11 -29.68 5.33 -5.59
C PRO A 11 -29.27 5.55 -7.05
N GLU A 12 -28.50 6.60 -7.39
CA GLU A 12 -27.95 6.80 -8.75
C GLU A 12 -26.83 5.82 -9.11
N PHE A 13 -26.14 5.24 -8.12
CA PHE A 13 -24.97 4.38 -8.33
C PHE A 13 -25.19 2.92 -7.93
N ALA A 14 -26.42 2.58 -7.53
CA ALA A 14 -26.81 1.22 -7.11
C ALA A 14 -26.62 0.17 -8.23
N ASP A 15 -26.72 0.56 -9.50
CA ASP A 15 -26.48 -0.31 -10.66
C ASP A 15 -25.06 -0.22 -11.25
N SER A 16 -24.17 0.57 -10.64
CA SER A 16 -22.79 0.68 -11.10
C SER A 16 -22.01 -0.63 -10.88
N PHE A 17 -21.11 -0.95 -11.81
CA PHE A 17 -20.33 -2.20 -11.79
C PHE A 17 -19.51 -2.38 -10.50
N VAL A 18 -19.08 -1.27 -9.89
CA VAL A 18 -18.34 -1.22 -8.61
C VAL A 18 -19.17 -1.77 -7.45
N VAL A 19 -20.46 -1.41 -7.41
CA VAL A 19 -21.39 -1.81 -6.35
C VAL A 19 -21.91 -3.23 -6.59
N LYS A 20 -22.10 -3.61 -7.86
CA LYS A 20 -22.63 -4.92 -8.26
C LYS A 20 -21.58 -6.04 -8.18
N TYR A 21 -20.31 -5.73 -8.43
CA TYR A 21 -19.21 -6.70 -8.41
C TYR A 21 -17.96 -6.23 -7.62
N PRO A 22 -18.10 -5.87 -6.33
CA PRO A 22 -16.97 -5.47 -5.49
C PRO A 22 -15.92 -6.59 -5.38
N SER A 23 -16.34 -7.86 -5.45
CA SER A 23 -15.44 -9.02 -5.43
C SER A 23 -14.52 -9.07 -6.65
N ILE A 24 -14.93 -8.57 -7.82
CA ILE A 24 -14.07 -8.54 -9.01
C ILE A 24 -12.92 -7.55 -8.80
N LEU A 25 -13.21 -6.36 -8.26
CA LEU A 25 -12.18 -5.36 -7.94
C LEU A 25 -11.16 -5.88 -6.92
N LEU A 26 -11.63 -6.62 -5.91
CA LEU A 26 -10.76 -7.26 -4.94
C LEU A 26 -9.90 -8.35 -5.60
N SER A 27 -10.46 -9.16 -6.50
CA SER A 27 -9.69 -10.16 -7.25
C SER A 27 -8.63 -9.52 -8.16
N VAL A 28 -8.90 -8.36 -8.77
CA VAL A 28 -7.89 -7.62 -9.54
C VAL A 28 -6.70 -7.23 -8.65
N SER A 29 -6.95 -6.81 -7.41
CA SER A 29 -5.88 -6.47 -6.46
C SER A 29 -4.99 -7.70 -6.20
N GLN A 30 -5.59 -8.86 -5.94
CA GLN A 30 -4.87 -10.11 -5.67
C GLN A 30 -4.08 -10.60 -6.90
N MET A 31 -4.64 -10.47 -8.09
CA MET A 31 -3.92 -10.78 -9.33
C MET A 31 -2.73 -9.84 -9.55
N ALA A 32 -2.91 -8.54 -9.25
CA ALA A 32 -1.83 -7.57 -9.32
C ALA A 32 -0.72 -7.89 -8.30
N GLU A 33 -1.07 -8.25 -7.07
CA GLU A 33 -0.12 -8.69 -6.03
C GLU A 33 0.75 -9.86 -6.52
N VAL A 34 0.12 -10.92 -7.05
CA VAL A 34 0.87 -12.05 -7.62
C VAL A 34 1.82 -11.61 -8.74
N GLY A 35 1.37 -10.70 -9.60
CA GLY A 35 2.20 -10.14 -10.67
C GLY A 35 3.39 -9.33 -10.12
N PHE A 36 3.18 -8.47 -9.13
CA PHE A 36 4.21 -7.63 -8.57
C PHE A 36 5.22 -8.42 -7.73
N ILE A 37 4.80 -9.44 -6.98
CA ILE A 37 5.70 -10.34 -6.24
C ILE A 37 6.79 -10.91 -7.16
N LEU A 38 6.43 -11.34 -8.38
CA LEU A 38 7.39 -11.87 -9.35
C LEU A 38 8.40 -10.83 -9.82
N THR A 39 8.03 -9.55 -9.84
CA THR A 39 8.91 -8.45 -10.27
C THR A 39 9.85 -7.95 -9.17
N ILE A 40 9.54 -8.20 -7.89
CA ILE A 40 10.32 -7.73 -6.74
C ILE A 40 11.82 -8.08 -6.80
N PRO A 41 12.24 -9.34 -7.03
CA PRO A 41 13.67 -9.65 -7.07
C PRO A 41 14.41 -8.85 -8.14
N PHE A 42 13.75 -8.56 -9.26
CA PHE A 42 14.31 -7.71 -10.31
C PHE A 42 14.47 -6.26 -9.84
N PHE A 43 13.43 -5.68 -9.21
CA PHE A 43 13.48 -4.31 -8.70
C PHE A 43 14.49 -4.14 -7.57
N LEU A 44 14.56 -5.09 -6.63
CA LEU A 44 15.52 -5.06 -5.53
C LEU A 44 16.96 -5.17 -6.02
N LYS A 45 17.24 -6.05 -7.00
CA LYS A 45 18.58 -6.19 -7.59
C LYS A 45 19.00 -4.96 -8.37
N ARG A 46 18.08 -4.32 -9.10
CA ARG A 46 18.39 -3.20 -10.00
C ARG A 46 18.43 -1.84 -9.32
N PHE A 47 17.50 -1.58 -8.40
CA PHE A 47 17.30 -0.24 -7.80
C PHE A 47 17.65 -0.18 -6.31
N GLY A 48 17.79 -1.34 -5.66
CA GLY A 48 18.07 -1.44 -4.24
C GLY A 48 16.85 -1.25 -3.33
N ILE A 49 17.00 -1.67 -2.07
CA ILE A 49 15.95 -1.64 -1.04
C ILE A 49 15.39 -0.22 -0.86
N LYS A 50 16.25 0.79 -0.71
CA LYS A 50 15.81 2.19 -0.49
C LYS A 50 14.87 2.69 -1.59
N THR A 51 15.24 2.47 -2.86
CA THR A 51 14.44 2.95 -4.00
C THR A 51 13.13 2.19 -4.09
N VAL A 52 13.12 0.88 -3.82
CA VAL A 52 11.91 0.05 -3.83
C VAL A 52 10.94 0.48 -2.72
N MET A 53 11.43 0.76 -1.53
CA MET A 53 10.61 1.32 -0.44
C MET A 53 10.07 2.71 -0.79
N MET A 54 10.85 3.55 -1.47
CA MET A 54 10.35 4.86 -1.91
C MET A 54 9.26 4.73 -2.98
N MET A 55 9.43 3.82 -3.95
CA MET A 55 8.41 3.53 -4.96
C MET A 55 7.11 3.05 -4.32
N SER A 56 7.18 2.24 -3.27
CA SER A 56 5.99 1.77 -2.55
C SER A 56 5.25 2.91 -1.85
N MET A 57 5.96 3.86 -1.25
CA MET A 57 5.35 5.02 -0.58
C MET A 57 4.71 6.01 -1.57
N VAL A 58 5.32 6.19 -2.74
CA VAL A 58 4.72 6.94 -3.86
C VAL A 58 3.48 6.21 -4.38
N ALA A 59 3.54 4.89 -4.54
CA ALA A 59 2.39 4.07 -4.92
C ALA A 59 1.24 4.18 -3.90
N TRP A 60 1.53 4.21 -2.60
CA TRP A 60 0.52 4.49 -1.55
C TRP A 60 -0.13 5.86 -1.73
N THR A 61 0.66 6.89 -2.01
CA THR A 61 0.15 8.24 -2.27
C THR A 61 -0.76 8.26 -3.49
N LEU A 62 -0.33 7.63 -4.60
CA LEU A 62 -1.13 7.52 -5.82
C LEU A 62 -2.42 6.73 -5.61
N ARG A 63 -2.38 5.64 -4.85
CA ARG A 63 -3.55 4.84 -4.48
C ARG A 63 -4.61 5.69 -3.79
N PHE A 64 -4.23 6.46 -2.78
CA PHE A 64 -5.16 7.35 -2.08
C PHE A 64 -5.60 8.52 -2.95
N GLY A 65 -4.71 9.06 -3.80
CA GLY A 65 -5.08 10.07 -4.79
C GLY A 65 -6.13 9.56 -5.78
N PHE A 66 -5.98 8.36 -6.31
CA PHE A 66 -6.96 7.73 -7.18
C PHE A 66 -8.28 7.42 -6.47
N PHE A 67 -8.26 7.12 -5.17
CA PHE A 67 -9.49 6.99 -4.39
C PHE A 67 -10.20 8.33 -4.15
N ALA A 68 -9.46 9.42 -3.97
CA ALA A 68 -10.04 10.75 -3.78
C ALA A 68 -10.83 11.24 -5.01
N TYR A 69 -10.35 10.92 -6.21
CA TYR A 69 -10.99 11.29 -7.48
C TYR A 69 -11.77 10.14 -8.14
N GLY A 70 -11.79 8.97 -7.53
CA GLY A 70 -12.47 7.80 -8.05
C GLY A 70 -13.96 7.84 -7.72
N ASP A 71 -14.79 7.86 -8.75
CA ASP A 71 -16.25 7.82 -8.64
C ASP A 71 -16.83 6.64 -9.47
N PRO A 72 -18.12 6.31 -9.29
CA PRO A 72 -18.76 5.24 -10.05
C PRO A 72 -19.05 5.59 -11.53
N SER A 73 -18.53 6.73 -12.03
CA SER A 73 -18.59 7.08 -13.44
C SER A 73 -17.66 6.18 -14.27
N PRO A 74 -17.84 6.10 -15.60
CA PRO A 74 -16.95 5.31 -16.46
C PRO A 74 -15.47 5.71 -16.33
N THR A 75 -15.18 6.99 -16.09
CA THR A 75 -13.81 7.50 -15.94
C THR A 75 -13.27 7.27 -14.53
N GLY A 76 -14.07 7.48 -13.48
CA GLY A 76 -13.63 7.20 -12.11
C GLY A 76 -13.51 5.71 -11.80
N PHE A 77 -14.29 4.86 -12.49
CA PHE A 77 -14.10 3.41 -12.42
C PHE A 77 -12.69 3.00 -12.81
N ILE A 78 -12.12 3.63 -13.85
CA ILE A 78 -10.74 3.37 -14.26
C ILE A 78 -9.76 3.80 -13.17
N LEU A 79 -10.00 4.95 -12.51
CA LEU A 79 -9.19 5.40 -11.39
C LEU A 79 -9.25 4.43 -10.20
N LEU A 80 -10.45 3.92 -9.87
CA LEU A 80 -10.63 2.91 -8.83
C LEU A 80 -9.90 1.61 -9.19
N LEU A 81 -10.00 1.16 -10.44
CA LEU A 81 -9.30 -0.04 -10.92
C LEU A 81 -7.78 0.13 -10.88
N LEU A 82 -7.27 1.30 -11.31
CA LEU A 82 -5.85 1.63 -11.19
C LEU A 82 -5.39 1.64 -9.73
N SER A 83 -6.22 2.16 -8.81
CA SER A 83 -5.93 2.11 -7.37
C SER A 83 -5.81 0.68 -6.83
N MET A 84 -6.61 -0.26 -7.35
CA MET A 84 -6.51 -1.69 -7.01
C MET A 84 -5.21 -2.31 -7.54
N ILE A 85 -4.77 -1.95 -8.74
CA ILE A 85 -3.51 -2.46 -9.31
C ILE A 85 -2.30 -1.89 -8.56
N VAL A 86 -2.30 -0.57 -8.31
CA VAL A 86 -1.24 0.12 -7.59
C VAL A 86 -1.11 -0.41 -6.17
N TYR A 87 -2.19 -0.91 -5.57
CA TYR A 87 -2.16 -1.58 -4.27
C TYR A 87 -1.11 -2.67 -4.17
N GLY A 88 -1.08 -3.61 -5.13
CA GLY A 88 -0.20 -4.77 -5.05
C GLY A 88 1.25 -4.32 -5.05
N CYS A 89 1.60 -3.40 -5.95
CA CYS A 89 2.91 -2.76 -5.96
C CYS A 89 3.24 -2.09 -4.61
N ALA A 90 2.33 -1.26 -4.10
CA ALA A 90 2.46 -0.55 -2.84
C ALA A 90 2.66 -1.48 -1.63
N PHE A 91 1.85 -2.53 -1.54
CA PHE A 91 1.83 -3.45 -0.41
C PHE A 91 3.02 -4.40 -0.46
N ASP A 92 3.25 -5.04 -1.61
CA ASP A 92 4.30 -6.05 -1.75
C ASP A 92 5.69 -5.42 -1.69
N PHE A 93 5.91 -4.31 -2.39
CA PHE A 93 7.23 -3.67 -2.38
C PHE A 93 7.58 -3.20 -0.99
N PHE A 94 6.65 -2.63 -0.22
CA PHE A 94 6.92 -2.21 1.15
C PHE A 94 7.20 -3.39 2.08
N ASN A 95 6.30 -4.38 2.12
CA ASN A 95 6.40 -5.49 3.07
C ASN A 95 7.60 -6.39 2.78
N ILE A 96 7.82 -6.74 1.50
CA ILE A 96 8.91 -7.65 1.14
C ILE A 96 10.25 -6.93 1.27
N SER A 97 10.41 -5.72 0.73
CA SER A 97 11.69 -5.00 0.86
C SER A 97 12.03 -4.65 2.31
N GLY A 98 11.03 -4.25 3.12
CA GLY A 98 11.23 -3.99 4.55
C GLY A 98 11.63 -5.24 5.32
N SER A 99 11.03 -6.40 5.00
CA SER A 99 11.43 -7.65 5.63
C SER A 99 12.85 -8.10 5.24
N VAL A 100 13.23 -7.94 3.96
CA VAL A 100 14.58 -8.23 3.48
C VAL A 100 15.60 -7.28 4.11
N PHE A 101 15.24 -6.01 4.31
CA PHE A 101 16.08 -5.05 5.04
C PHE A 101 16.33 -5.50 6.48
N VAL A 102 15.27 -5.83 7.22
CA VAL A 102 15.40 -6.32 8.60
C VAL A 102 16.24 -7.60 8.66
N GLU A 103 16.04 -8.52 7.71
CA GLU A 103 16.84 -9.74 7.59
C GLU A 103 18.34 -9.46 7.40
N GLN A 104 18.68 -8.41 6.64
CA GLN A 104 20.07 -8.06 6.35
C GLN A 104 20.80 -7.44 7.54
N GLU A 105 20.06 -6.78 8.44
CA GLU A 105 20.61 -6.10 9.62
C GLU A 105 20.73 -7.04 10.84
N VAL A 106 20.16 -8.25 10.80
CA VAL A 106 20.22 -9.22 11.91
C VAL A 106 21.10 -10.43 11.59
N ASP A 107 21.57 -11.09 12.65
CA ASP A 107 22.32 -12.34 12.54
C ASP A 107 21.51 -13.47 11.90
N SER A 108 22.19 -14.36 11.18
CA SER A 108 21.56 -15.45 10.42
C SER A 108 20.71 -16.41 11.28
N SER A 109 21.00 -16.51 12.58
CA SER A 109 20.25 -17.35 13.51
C SER A 109 18.84 -16.84 13.83
N ILE A 110 18.58 -15.53 13.69
CA ILE A 110 17.31 -14.91 14.10
C ILE A 110 16.54 -14.26 12.93
N ARG A 111 17.02 -14.41 11.70
CA ARG A 111 16.43 -13.81 10.49
C ARG A 111 14.92 -14.08 10.34
N ALA A 112 14.52 -15.34 10.44
CA ALA A 112 13.12 -15.74 10.31
C ALA A 112 12.24 -15.09 11.40
N SER A 113 12.75 -15.03 12.64
CA SER A 113 12.05 -14.39 13.75
C SER A 113 11.93 -12.87 13.57
N ALA A 114 12.99 -12.22 13.07
CA ALA A 114 12.99 -10.78 12.83
C ALA A 114 12.03 -10.39 11.68
N GLN A 115 12.02 -11.16 10.59
CA GLN A 115 11.06 -11.00 9.50
C GLN A 115 9.62 -11.24 9.98
N GLY A 116 9.38 -12.29 10.78
CA GLY A 116 8.08 -12.57 11.37
C GLY A 116 7.59 -11.42 12.26
N LEU A 117 8.46 -10.91 13.14
CA LEU A 117 8.15 -9.77 13.99
C LEU A 117 7.84 -8.51 13.19
N PHE A 118 8.62 -8.22 12.13
CA PHE A 118 8.34 -7.10 11.23
C PHE A 118 6.94 -7.23 10.60
N MET A 119 6.60 -8.41 10.07
CA MET A 119 5.28 -8.65 9.47
C MET A 119 4.14 -8.50 10.50
N THR A 120 4.32 -8.99 11.72
CA THR A 120 3.34 -8.82 12.81
C THR A 120 3.17 -7.36 13.22
N MET A 121 4.27 -6.60 13.26
CA MET A 121 4.22 -5.18 13.60
C MET A 121 3.51 -4.36 12.52
N VAL A 122 3.79 -4.61 11.24
CA VAL A 122 3.20 -3.86 10.13
C VAL A 122 1.74 -4.27 9.88
N ASN A 123 1.49 -5.57 9.67
CA ASN A 123 0.18 -6.08 9.25
C ASN A 123 -0.74 -6.45 10.42
N GLY A 124 -0.22 -6.53 11.65
CA GLY A 124 -1.00 -6.75 12.86
C GLY A 124 -1.21 -5.45 13.62
N VAL A 125 -0.20 -5.02 14.38
CA VAL A 125 -0.30 -3.86 15.27
C VAL A 125 -0.54 -2.58 14.48
N GLY A 126 0.22 -2.35 13.42
CA GLY A 126 0.10 -1.19 12.55
C GLY A 126 -1.28 -1.10 11.90
N ALA A 127 -1.80 -2.22 11.38
CA ALA A 127 -3.15 -2.29 10.82
C ALA A 127 -4.22 -2.00 11.89
N TRP A 128 -4.06 -2.50 13.12
CA TRP A 128 -4.99 -2.24 14.22
C TRP A 128 -5.02 -0.76 14.62
N VAL A 129 -3.85 -0.15 14.87
CA VAL A 129 -3.74 1.28 15.19
C VAL A 129 -4.26 2.13 14.03
N GLY A 130 -3.90 1.77 12.79
CA GLY A 130 -4.37 2.44 11.58
C GLY A 130 -5.90 2.39 11.44
N SER A 131 -6.52 1.26 11.77
CA SER A 131 -7.98 1.12 11.76
C SER A 131 -8.66 2.11 12.73
N ILE A 132 -8.12 2.23 13.95
CA ILE A 132 -8.64 3.17 14.96
C ILE A 132 -8.48 4.62 14.50
N LEU A 133 -7.27 5.01 14.08
CA LEU A 133 -6.98 6.38 13.65
C LEU A 133 -7.74 6.76 12.38
N SER A 134 -7.88 5.83 11.43
CA SER A 134 -8.66 6.06 10.21
C SER A 134 -10.14 6.20 10.51
N GLY A 135 -10.69 5.42 11.45
CA GLY A 135 -12.06 5.58 11.94
C GLY A 135 -12.30 6.96 12.53
N MET A 136 -11.40 7.41 13.41
CA MET A 136 -11.47 8.77 14.00
C MET A 136 -11.39 9.87 12.94
N ALA A 137 -10.52 9.72 11.93
CA ALA A 137 -10.42 10.67 10.84
C ALA A 137 -11.71 10.70 10.00
N VAL A 138 -12.28 9.55 9.67
CA VAL A 138 -13.56 9.46 8.96
C VAL A 138 -14.67 10.14 9.76
N ASP A 139 -14.76 9.88 11.06
CA ASP A 139 -15.79 10.47 11.93
C ASP A 139 -15.63 12.00 12.03
N TYR A 140 -14.40 12.50 12.06
CA TYR A 140 -14.11 13.95 12.08
C TYR A 140 -14.52 14.65 10.78
N PHE A 141 -14.29 14.03 9.63
CA PHE A 141 -14.66 14.57 8.31
C PHE A 141 -16.08 14.14 7.86
N SER A 142 -16.90 13.64 8.78
CA SER A 142 -18.31 13.34 8.54
C SER A 142 -19.18 14.46 9.12
N VAL A 143 -19.97 15.13 8.26
CA VAL A 143 -20.92 16.18 8.68
C VAL A 143 -22.34 15.67 8.42
N ASP A 144 -23.20 15.69 9.44
CA ASP A 144 -24.61 15.27 9.36
C ASP A 144 -24.83 13.85 8.77
N GLY A 145 -23.90 12.93 9.04
CA GLY A 145 -23.95 11.55 8.54
C GLY A 145 -23.50 11.37 7.09
N VAL A 146 -23.12 12.45 6.41
CA VAL A 146 -22.52 12.43 5.07
C VAL A 146 -21.00 12.48 5.21
N LYS A 147 -20.32 11.49 4.65
CA LYS A 147 -18.86 11.37 4.69
C LYS A 147 -18.25 12.09 3.51
N ASP A 148 -17.35 13.05 3.76
CA ASP A 148 -16.54 13.65 2.71
C ASP A 148 -15.37 12.73 2.36
N TRP A 149 -15.66 11.69 1.58
CA TRP A 149 -14.68 10.70 1.17
C TRP A 149 -13.51 11.30 0.40
N GLN A 150 -13.75 12.31 -0.44
CA GLN A 150 -12.69 12.96 -1.20
C GLN A 150 -11.68 13.60 -0.26
N THR A 151 -12.13 14.39 0.71
CA THR A 151 -11.25 15.02 1.70
C THR A 151 -10.54 13.98 2.57
N ILE A 152 -11.25 12.93 3.02
CA ILE A 152 -10.65 11.84 3.81
C ILE A 152 -9.50 11.17 3.05
N TRP A 153 -9.71 10.83 1.77
CA TRP A 153 -8.68 10.21 0.94
C TRP A 153 -7.51 11.15 0.64
N LEU A 154 -7.77 12.45 0.45
CA LEU A 154 -6.71 13.44 0.28
C LEU A 154 -5.87 13.61 1.55
N VAL A 155 -6.48 13.54 2.73
CA VAL A 155 -5.75 13.56 4.01
C VAL A 155 -4.85 12.33 4.13
N PHE A 156 -5.36 11.14 3.78
CA PHE A 156 -4.53 9.93 3.76
C PHE A 156 -3.42 9.98 2.71
N ALA A 157 -3.69 10.54 1.52
CA ALA A 157 -2.68 10.76 0.48
C ALA A 157 -1.59 11.73 0.97
N GLY A 158 -1.98 12.84 1.61
CA GLY A 158 -1.07 13.82 2.19
C GLY A 158 -0.22 13.23 3.31
N TYR A 159 -0.80 12.42 4.18
CA TYR A 159 -0.07 11.69 5.22
C TYR A 159 0.96 10.71 4.63
N ALA A 160 0.56 9.91 3.64
CA ALA A 160 1.47 8.99 2.96
C ALA A 160 2.61 9.72 2.25
N LEU A 161 2.32 10.85 1.58
CA LEU A 161 3.32 11.70 0.95
C LEU A 161 4.28 12.30 1.97
N PHE A 162 3.77 12.78 3.10
CA PHE A 162 4.58 13.31 4.18
C PHE A 162 5.56 12.27 4.74
N LEU A 163 5.08 11.03 4.97
CA LEU A 163 5.94 9.92 5.35
C LEU A 163 6.98 9.59 4.27
N ALA A 164 6.59 9.64 2.99
CA ALA A 164 7.51 9.43 1.86
C ALA A 164 8.64 10.47 1.86
N VAL A 165 8.32 11.74 2.13
CA VAL A 165 9.30 12.84 2.24
C VAL A 165 10.23 12.63 3.44
N ILE A 166 9.69 12.28 4.61
CA ILE A 166 10.51 11.95 5.79
C ILE A 166 11.45 10.79 5.46
N PHE A 167 10.94 9.73 4.84
CA PHE A 167 11.75 8.57 4.47
C PHE A 167 12.85 8.95 3.47
N PHE A 168 12.54 9.78 2.48
CA PHE A 168 13.51 10.23 1.49
C PHE A 168 14.70 10.95 2.13
N PHE A 169 14.44 11.86 3.07
CA PHE A 169 15.48 12.65 3.75
C PHE A 169 16.15 11.91 4.92
N GLY A 170 15.38 11.15 5.69
CA GLY A 170 15.85 10.45 6.89
C GLY A 170 16.57 9.12 6.60
N PHE A 171 16.17 8.41 5.55
CA PHE A 171 16.73 7.10 5.23
C PHE A 171 17.97 7.22 4.34
N LYS A 172 19.13 7.53 4.93
CA LYS A 172 20.44 7.48 4.25
C LYS A 172 20.99 6.05 4.28
N TYR A 173 20.40 5.16 3.49
CA TYR A 173 20.95 3.82 3.26
C TYR A 173 21.88 3.83 2.04
N ASN A 174 23.13 3.40 2.24
CA ASN A 174 24.10 3.24 1.15
C ASN A 174 23.79 1.92 0.43
N HIS A 175 23.41 2.01 -0.84
CA HIS A 175 23.14 0.82 -1.66
C HIS A 175 24.47 0.13 -1.97
N ASP A 176 24.69 -1.05 -1.40
CA ASP A 176 25.87 -1.86 -1.64
C ASP A 176 25.50 -3.16 -2.40
N PRO A 177 25.48 -3.12 -3.75
CA PRO A 177 25.02 -4.24 -4.58
C PRO A 177 25.90 -5.50 -4.49
N GLU A 178 27.14 -5.40 -3.98
CA GLU A 178 28.04 -6.56 -3.83
C GLU A 178 27.60 -7.54 -2.73
N LYS A 179 26.91 -7.05 -1.67
CA LYS A 179 26.41 -7.90 -0.57
C LYS A 179 25.29 -8.85 -1.00
N ILE A 180 24.55 -8.52 -2.06
CA ILE A 180 23.47 -9.36 -2.61
C ILE A 180 24.05 -10.54 -3.41
N THR A 181 25.20 -10.33 -4.08
CA THR A 181 25.82 -11.32 -4.96
C THR A 181 26.69 -12.34 -4.20
N HIS A 182 27.35 -11.94 -3.11
CA HIS A 182 28.22 -12.85 -2.36
C HIS A 182 27.50 -13.84 -1.42
N ARG A 183 26.21 -13.64 -1.12
CA ARG A 183 25.43 -14.55 -0.24
C ARG A 183 24.65 -15.63 -1.01
N SER A 184 24.49 -15.54 -2.34
CA SER A 184 23.84 -16.60 -3.11
C SER A 184 24.77 -17.76 -3.49
N VAL A 185 26.08 -17.63 -3.22
CA VAL A 185 27.11 -18.59 -3.65
C VAL A 185 27.65 -19.42 -2.46
N THR A 186 27.21 -19.12 -1.24
CA THR A 186 27.67 -19.81 0.00
C THR A 186 26.64 -20.78 0.60
N HIS A 187 25.65 -21.20 -0.19
CA HIS A 187 24.83 -22.38 0.11
C HIS A 187 25.34 -23.61 -0.64
#